data_AF-A0A0S8JUH4-F1
#
_entry.id   AF-A0A0S8JUH4-F1
#
_cell.length_a   1.000
_cell.length_b   1.000
_cell.length_c   1.000
_cell.angle_alpha   90.00
_cell.angle_beta   90.00
_cell.angle_gamma   90.00
#
_symmetry.space_group_name_H-M   'P 1'
#
loop_
_entity.id
_entity.type
_entity.pdbx_description
1 polymer ?
#
loop_
_entity_poly.entity_id
_entity_poly.type
_entity_poly.pdbx_seq_one_letter_code
_entity_poly.pdbx_strand_id
1 'polypeptide(L)'
;MGEFLANMIRALGFVLNETSPQDMFGILTDLIKNKFESSILERNIENFIAYFRVVISGKHAPKMLIFDRKLVQAFIARTDTVIGDAAADSRAERLYMYLSCNIKDGAQITDAHLNSIHEEFVIMKMPSLKKVLENIRIAMMLKWIQGPLMKKLSHSLQDHIVVLGTVYGECKKNLISNVEWPELNVSPEDRNVLADEYRIFENAMRDALNEFKTALTAKPDPTNYEAQFQVVFDSLDRLAKMDTEGKLDSCESFKDRIIVSSALIYIQDDYVVKNDKLRQLIQLFVSMYIKYRDKRSTPAKP
;
A
#
# COMPACT_ATOMS: atom_id res chain seq x y z
N MET A 1 -20.83 10.21 -2.15
CA MET A 1 -20.61 9.92 -0.71
C MET A 1 -21.40 8.73 -0.21
N GLY A 2 -22.67 8.56 -0.62
CA GLY A 2 -23.58 7.52 -0.14
C GLY A 2 -23.16 6.05 -0.32
N GLU A 3 -21.93 5.79 -0.77
CA GLU A 3 -21.35 4.45 -0.87
C GLU A 3 -20.25 4.19 0.16
N PHE A 4 -19.89 5.12 1.06
CA PHE A 4 -18.79 4.93 2.03
C PHE A 4 -18.96 3.63 2.82
N LEU A 5 -20.10 3.46 3.50
CA LEU A 5 -20.39 2.28 4.30
C LEU A 5 -20.40 1.00 3.45
N ALA A 6 -20.99 1.06 2.25
CA ALA A 6 -21.00 -0.06 1.31
C ALA A 6 -19.59 -0.46 0.86
N ASN A 7 -18.72 0.52 0.59
CA ASN A 7 -17.33 0.29 0.20
C ASN A 7 -16.47 -0.19 1.37
N MET A 8 -16.76 0.20 2.62
CA MET A 8 -16.12 -0.38 3.81
C MET A 8 -16.51 -1.85 3.99
N ILE A 9 -17.78 -2.19 3.80
CA ILE A 9 -18.24 -3.59 3.81
C ILE A 9 -17.53 -4.41 2.73
N ARG A 10 -17.43 -3.87 1.51
CA ARG A 10 -16.67 -4.51 0.41
C ARG A 10 -15.19 -4.69 0.76
N ALA A 11 -14.56 -3.68 1.37
CA ALA A 11 -13.15 -3.73 1.77
C ALA A 11 -12.89 -4.82 2.80
N LEU A 12 -13.65 -4.84 3.90
CA LEU A 12 -13.43 -5.85 4.94
C LEU A 12 -13.81 -7.26 4.47
N GLY A 13 -14.86 -7.39 3.65
CA GLY A 13 -15.19 -8.64 2.98
C GLY A 13 -14.07 -9.14 2.04
N PHE A 14 -13.45 -8.24 1.28
CA PHE A 14 -12.30 -8.56 0.43
C PHE A 14 -11.11 -9.07 1.24
N VAL A 15 -10.78 -8.41 2.36
CA VAL A 15 -9.69 -8.89 3.24
C VAL A 15 -9.98 -10.29 3.79
N LEU A 16 -11.20 -10.55 4.26
CA LEU A 16 -11.59 -11.85 4.83
C LEU A 16 -11.57 -12.98 3.78
N ASN A 17 -11.98 -12.70 2.55
CA ASN A 17 -12.04 -13.72 1.49
C ASN A 17 -10.66 -14.07 0.92
N GLU A 18 -9.76 -13.10 0.91
CA GLU A 18 -8.46 -13.23 0.25
C GLU A 18 -7.32 -13.57 1.22
N THR A 19 -7.58 -13.61 2.53
CA THR A 19 -6.55 -13.93 3.53
C THR A 19 -6.82 -15.31 4.13
N SER A 20 -5.75 -16.09 4.34
CA SER A 20 -5.83 -17.42 4.97
C SER A 20 -4.91 -17.49 6.20
N PRO A 21 -5.20 -18.37 7.19
CA PRO A 21 -4.36 -18.53 8.38
C PRO A 21 -2.95 -19.01 8.07
N GLN A 22 -2.80 -19.90 7.08
CA GLN A 22 -1.52 -20.54 6.77
C GLN A 22 -0.58 -19.61 5.98
N ASP A 23 -1.14 -18.67 5.23
CA ASP A 23 -0.37 -17.86 4.29
C ASP A 23 -0.44 -16.35 4.56
N MET A 24 -1.05 -15.87 5.66
CA MET A 24 -1.19 -14.43 5.92
C MET A 24 0.14 -13.67 5.75
N PHE A 25 1.24 -14.19 6.30
CA PHE A 25 2.54 -13.52 6.19
C PHE A 25 3.18 -13.65 4.79
N GLY A 26 3.01 -14.81 4.13
CA GLY A 26 3.46 -15.01 2.74
C GLY A 26 2.71 -14.09 1.77
N ILE A 27 1.38 -14.07 1.85
CA ILE A 27 0.48 -13.15 1.15
C ILE A 27 0.96 -11.70 1.35
N LEU A 28 1.22 -11.30 2.60
CA LEU A 28 1.65 -9.93 2.87
C LEU A 28 2.98 -9.60 2.20
N THR A 29 3.94 -10.52 2.29
CA THR A 29 5.26 -10.39 1.69
C THR A 29 5.13 -10.23 0.17
N ASP A 30 4.34 -11.09 -0.48
CA ASP A 30 4.13 -11.05 -1.93
C ASP A 30 3.41 -9.77 -2.37
N LEU A 31 2.39 -9.33 -1.63
CA LEU A 31 1.67 -8.09 -1.92
C LEU A 31 2.61 -6.87 -1.84
N ILE A 32 3.46 -6.80 -0.81
CA ILE A 32 4.39 -5.68 -0.63
C ILE A 32 5.51 -5.74 -1.68
N LYS A 33 6.05 -6.94 -1.97
CA LYS A 33 7.00 -7.15 -3.08
C LYS A 33 6.43 -6.69 -4.40
N ASN A 34 5.25 -7.18 -4.78
CA ASN A 34 4.59 -6.80 -6.03
C ASN A 34 4.32 -5.29 -6.10
N LYS A 35 3.92 -4.68 -4.98
CA LYS A 35 3.73 -3.23 -4.89
C LYS A 35 5.04 -2.46 -5.10
N PHE A 36 6.10 -2.87 -4.41
CA PHE A 36 7.44 -2.29 -4.56
C PHE A 36 7.93 -2.37 -6.01
N GLU A 37 7.86 -3.56 -6.59
CA GLU A 37 8.26 -3.81 -7.97
C GLU A 37 7.45 -2.99 -8.98
N SER A 38 6.14 -2.85 -8.76
CA SER A 38 5.28 -1.98 -9.57
C SER A 38 5.69 -0.51 -9.43
N SER A 39 5.96 -0.05 -8.21
CA SER A 39 6.39 1.32 -7.95
C SER A 39 7.78 1.63 -8.55
N ILE A 40 8.70 0.66 -8.58
CA ILE A 40 9.98 0.77 -9.29
C ILE A 40 9.75 0.90 -10.81
N LEU A 41 8.89 0.06 -11.39
CA LEU A 41 8.54 0.15 -12.80
C LEU A 41 7.93 1.52 -13.13
N GLU A 42 7.01 2.00 -12.29
CA GLU A 42 6.40 3.33 -12.47
C GLU A 42 7.45 4.44 -12.51
N ARG A 43 8.37 4.45 -11.53
CA ARG A 43 9.50 5.40 -11.49
C ARG A 43 10.37 5.30 -12.74
N ASN A 44 10.66 4.09 -13.19
CA ASN A 44 11.51 3.86 -14.36
C ASN A 44 10.84 4.36 -15.66
N ILE A 45 9.52 4.20 -15.80
CA ILE A 45 8.76 4.77 -16.91
C ILE A 45 8.80 6.30 -16.88
N GLU A 46 8.54 6.93 -15.73
CA GLU A 46 8.62 8.39 -15.56
C GLU A 46 9.99 8.93 -15.95
N ASN A 47 11.05 8.31 -15.43
CA ASN A 47 12.42 8.68 -15.71
C ASN A 47 12.77 8.46 -17.18
N PHE A 48 12.29 7.36 -17.80
CA PHE A 48 12.53 7.08 -19.21
C PHE A 48 11.93 8.16 -20.09
N ILE A 49 10.64 8.50 -19.87
CA ILE A 49 9.95 9.57 -20.61
C ILE A 49 10.70 10.90 -20.42
N ALA A 50 11.01 11.28 -19.17
CA ALA A 50 11.68 12.54 -18.86
C ALA A 50 13.07 12.63 -19.52
N TYR A 51 13.87 11.58 -19.39
CA TYR A 51 15.22 11.52 -19.95
C TYR A 51 15.20 11.61 -21.47
N PHE A 52 14.41 10.78 -22.14
CA PHE A 52 14.42 10.74 -23.60
C PHE A 52 13.75 11.96 -24.26
N ARG A 53 12.81 12.64 -23.58
CA ARG A 53 12.34 13.97 -24.02
C ARG A 53 13.48 14.99 -24.08
N VAL A 54 14.37 15.01 -23.07
CA VAL A 54 15.54 15.89 -23.05
C VAL A 54 16.56 15.49 -24.12
N VAL A 55 16.82 14.19 -24.28
CA VAL A 55 17.79 13.70 -25.27
C VAL A 55 17.34 14.01 -26.70
N ILE A 56 16.07 13.79 -27.04
CA ILE A 56 15.53 14.05 -28.38
C ILE A 56 15.53 15.55 -28.71
N SER A 57 15.21 16.40 -27.74
CA SER A 57 15.19 17.85 -27.92
C SER A 57 16.58 18.52 -27.89
N GLY A 58 17.63 17.77 -27.54
CA GLY A 58 18.99 18.29 -27.41
C GLY A 58 19.71 18.52 -28.76
N LYS A 59 20.50 19.59 -28.84
CA LYS A 59 21.32 19.91 -30.03
C LYS A 59 22.36 18.84 -30.42
N HIS A 60 22.70 17.94 -29.51
CA HIS A 60 23.64 16.83 -29.70
C HIS A 60 22.95 15.46 -29.64
N ALA A 61 21.63 15.40 -29.86
CA ALA A 61 20.91 14.14 -29.95
C ALA A 61 21.61 13.20 -30.95
N PRO A 62 21.82 11.91 -30.61
CA PRO A 62 22.19 10.91 -31.60
C PRO A 62 21.20 10.97 -32.76
N LYS A 63 21.69 11.01 -34.01
CA LYS A 63 20.84 11.22 -35.20
C LYS A 63 19.65 10.25 -35.28
N MET A 64 19.79 9.05 -34.69
CA MET A 64 18.70 8.11 -34.46
C MET A 64 18.89 7.44 -33.11
N LEU A 65 17.93 7.64 -32.20
CA LEU A 65 17.86 6.90 -30.96
C LEU A 65 16.96 5.68 -31.17
N ILE A 66 17.57 4.52 -31.38
CA ILE A 66 16.88 3.29 -31.73
C ILE A 66 16.43 2.57 -30.46
N PHE A 67 15.15 2.21 -30.40
CA PHE A 67 14.61 1.39 -29.32
C PHE A 67 15.05 -0.06 -29.51
N ASP A 68 15.83 -0.54 -28.56
CA ASP A 68 16.18 -1.94 -28.42
C ASP A 68 16.43 -2.28 -26.93
N ARG A 69 16.63 -3.57 -26.63
CA ARG A 69 16.96 -4.02 -25.27
C ARG A 69 18.21 -3.35 -24.69
N LYS A 70 19.24 -3.10 -25.52
CA LYS A 70 20.52 -2.53 -25.07
C LYS A 70 20.34 -1.08 -24.62
N LEU A 71 19.50 -0.31 -25.30
CA LEU A 71 19.14 1.04 -24.90
C LEU A 71 18.49 1.03 -23.52
N VAL A 72 17.53 0.13 -23.29
CA VAL A 72 16.83 0.03 -22.00
C VAL A 72 17.80 -0.41 -20.88
N GLN A 73 18.66 -1.39 -21.13
CA GLN A 73 19.70 -1.80 -20.20
C GLN A 73 20.67 -0.66 -19.86
N ALA A 74 21.15 0.07 -20.88
CA ALA A 74 22.03 1.22 -20.69
C ALA A 74 21.35 2.36 -19.93
N PHE A 75 20.05 2.57 -20.16
CA PHE A 75 19.24 3.52 -19.40
C PHE A 75 19.18 3.12 -17.92
N ILE A 76 18.81 1.89 -17.60
CA ILE A 76 18.73 1.40 -16.21
C ILE A 76 20.09 1.48 -15.52
N ALA A 77 21.17 1.02 -16.17
CA ALA A 77 22.52 1.08 -15.61
C ALA A 77 22.97 2.53 -15.29
N ARG A 78 22.46 3.51 -16.04
CA ARG A 78 22.75 4.92 -15.81
C ARG A 78 21.89 5.55 -14.71
N THR A 79 20.64 5.12 -14.53
CA THR A 79 19.71 5.72 -13.55
C THR A 79 19.71 5.02 -12.21
N ASP A 80 20.06 3.73 -12.16
CA ASP A 80 20.12 2.91 -10.95
C ASP A 80 21.56 2.41 -10.75
N THR A 81 22.48 3.27 -10.32
CA THR A 81 23.92 2.94 -10.20
C THR A 81 24.30 2.12 -8.96
N VAL A 82 23.34 1.88 -8.06
CA VAL A 82 23.57 1.26 -6.74
C VAL A 82 22.77 -0.05 -6.59
N ILE A 83 22.60 -0.79 -7.68
CA ILE A 83 21.95 -2.12 -7.66
C ILE A 83 22.88 -3.19 -8.23
N GLY A 84 22.72 -4.41 -7.74
CA GLY A 84 23.42 -5.57 -8.31
C GLY A 84 22.91 -5.92 -9.71
N ASP A 85 23.77 -6.54 -10.51
CA ASP A 85 23.53 -6.83 -11.93
C ASP A 85 22.23 -7.60 -12.18
N ALA A 86 21.93 -8.63 -11.38
CA ALA A 86 20.71 -9.41 -11.52
C ALA A 86 19.43 -8.57 -11.33
N ALA A 87 19.45 -7.60 -10.43
CA ALA A 87 18.33 -6.69 -10.23
C ALA A 87 18.22 -5.66 -11.36
N ALA A 88 19.35 -5.17 -11.87
CA ALA A 88 19.40 -4.27 -13.02
C ALA A 88 18.81 -4.94 -14.27
N ASP A 89 19.21 -6.18 -14.54
CA ASP A 89 18.72 -6.97 -15.67
C ASP A 89 17.21 -7.23 -15.57
N SER A 90 16.72 -7.61 -14.39
CA SER A 90 15.29 -7.83 -14.17
C SER A 90 14.46 -6.56 -14.39
N ARG A 91 14.95 -5.41 -13.90
CA ARG A 91 14.30 -4.10 -14.11
C ARG A 91 14.33 -3.67 -15.58
N ALA A 92 15.45 -3.88 -16.26
CA ALA A 92 15.58 -3.57 -17.68
C ALA A 92 14.64 -4.41 -18.52
N GLU A 93 14.52 -5.72 -18.26
CA GLU A 93 13.60 -6.58 -19.00
C GLU A 93 12.15 -6.16 -18.78
N ARG A 94 11.74 -5.86 -17.53
CA ARG A 94 10.37 -5.39 -17.26
C ARG A 94 10.05 -4.06 -17.92
N LEU A 95 10.97 -3.09 -17.85
CA LEU A 95 10.80 -1.81 -18.54
C LEU A 95 10.74 -2.02 -20.05
N TYR A 96 11.61 -2.85 -20.63
CA TYR A 96 11.60 -3.17 -22.06
C TYR A 96 10.27 -3.80 -22.49
N MET A 97 9.80 -4.81 -21.76
CA MET A 97 8.50 -5.44 -22.03
C MET A 97 7.37 -4.41 -22.03
N TYR A 98 7.31 -3.52 -21.04
CA TYR A 98 6.32 -2.46 -20.97
C TYR A 98 6.41 -1.50 -22.17
N LEU A 99 7.60 -1.01 -22.49
CA LEU A 99 7.82 -0.07 -23.59
C LEU A 99 7.53 -0.69 -24.96
N SER A 100 7.77 -2.00 -25.12
CA SER A 100 7.57 -2.73 -26.37
C SER A 100 6.12 -2.80 -26.82
N CYS A 101 5.16 -2.56 -25.92
CA CYS A 101 3.74 -2.41 -26.27
C CYS A 101 3.47 -1.16 -27.13
N ASN A 102 4.31 -0.13 -27.00
CA ASN A 102 4.14 1.16 -27.67
C ASN A 102 5.23 1.47 -28.70
N ILE A 103 6.41 0.87 -28.56
CA ILE A 103 7.55 1.11 -29.45
C ILE A 103 8.00 -0.24 -30.03
N LYS A 104 7.98 -0.35 -31.36
CA LYS A 104 8.51 -1.54 -32.04
C LYS A 104 10.02 -1.62 -31.86
N ASP A 105 10.54 -2.81 -31.64
CA ASP A 105 11.99 -3.06 -31.62
C ASP A 105 12.64 -2.59 -32.93
N GLY A 106 13.77 -1.91 -32.83
CA GLY A 106 14.46 -1.26 -33.94
C GLY A 106 13.87 0.09 -34.41
N ALA A 107 12.75 0.55 -33.83
CA ALA A 107 12.16 1.84 -34.21
C ALA A 107 12.92 3.01 -33.61
N GLN A 108 12.94 4.15 -34.32
CA GLN A 108 13.43 5.41 -33.75
C GLN A 108 12.44 5.92 -32.70
N ILE A 109 12.94 6.27 -31.51
CA ILE A 109 12.13 6.89 -30.46
C ILE A 109 11.80 8.33 -30.88
N THR A 110 10.52 8.69 -30.76
CA THR A 110 9.97 9.99 -31.14
C THR A 110 9.12 10.55 -30.01
N ASP A 111 8.81 11.84 -30.05
CA ASP A 111 7.88 12.45 -29.08
C ASP A 111 6.50 11.81 -29.11
N ALA A 112 6.03 11.35 -30.28
CA ALA A 112 4.76 10.62 -30.40
C ALA A 112 4.77 9.32 -29.59
N HIS A 113 5.87 8.55 -29.66
CA HIS A 113 6.05 7.35 -28.82
C HIS A 113 6.03 7.70 -27.33
N LEU A 114 6.78 8.73 -26.92
CA LEU A 114 6.86 9.14 -25.51
C LEU A 114 5.51 9.66 -24.99
N ASN A 115 4.71 10.32 -25.83
CA ASN A 115 3.37 10.76 -25.46
C ASN A 115 2.40 9.58 -25.32
N SER A 116 2.44 8.60 -26.23
CA SER A 116 1.65 7.36 -26.10
C SER A 116 1.94 6.62 -24.80
N ILE A 117 3.22 6.44 -24.47
CA ILE A 117 3.64 5.81 -23.20
C ILE A 117 3.15 6.64 -22.01
N HIS A 118 3.25 7.97 -22.06
CA HIS A 118 2.78 8.83 -20.98
C HIS A 118 1.26 8.72 -20.77
N GLU A 119 0.48 8.69 -21.84
CA GLU A 119 -0.98 8.53 -21.78
C GLU A 119 -1.38 7.19 -21.15
N GLU A 120 -0.77 6.09 -21.60
CA GLU A 120 -1.01 4.76 -21.00
C GLU A 120 -0.59 4.72 -19.53
N PHE A 121 0.55 5.33 -19.21
CA PHE A 121 1.06 5.42 -17.85
C PHE A 121 0.12 6.19 -16.91
N VAL A 122 -0.46 7.30 -17.38
CA VAL A 122 -1.46 8.07 -16.62
C VAL A 122 -2.72 7.22 -16.38
N ILE A 123 -3.20 6.49 -17.39
CA ILE A 123 -4.34 5.57 -17.25
C ILE A 123 -4.03 4.48 -16.22
N MET A 124 -2.85 3.86 -16.29
CA MET A 124 -2.41 2.84 -15.36
C MET A 124 -2.38 3.37 -13.91
N LYS A 125 -2.01 4.63 -13.69
CA LYS A 125 -1.97 5.26 -12.37
C LYS A 125 -3.31 5.74 -11.85
N MET A 126 -4.37 5.75 -12.68
CA MET A 126 -5.68 6.21 -12.23
C MET A 126 -6.14 5.49 -10.94
N PRO A 127 -6.68 6.24 -9.96
CA PRO A 127 -7.23 5.64 -8.76
C PRO A 127 -8.40 4.72 -9.10
N SER A 128 -8.51 3.61 -8.39
CA SER A 128 -9.62 2.67 -8.57
C SER A 128 -9.99 2.03 -7.24
N LEU A 129 -11.27 1.66 -7.09
CA LEU A 129 -11.73 0.98 -5.88
C LEU A 129 -10.86 -0.25 -5.58
N LYS A 130 -10.52 -1.06 -6.60
CA LYS A 130 -9.65 -2.23 -6.45
C LYS A 130 -8.33 -1.89 -5.75
N LYS A 131 -7.63 -0.82 -6.19
CA LYS A 131 -6.38 -0.36 -5.55
C LYS A 131 -6.60 0.06 -4.10
N VAL A 132 -7.75 0.67 -3.78
CA VAL A 132 -8.11 1.03 -2.40
C VAL A 132 -8.31 -0.22 -1.54
N LEU A 133 -9.04 -1.24 -2.04
CA LEU A 133 -9.27 -2.49 -1.31
C LEU A 133 -7.95 -3.23 -1.05
N GLU A 134 -7.05 -3.28 -2.03
CA GLU A 134 -5.70 -3.85 -1.87
C GLU A 134 -4.86 -3.08 -0.84
N ASN A 135 -4.91 -1.73 -0.85
CA ASN A 135 -4.22 -0.92 0.14
C ASN A 135 -4.77 -1.16 1.56
N ILE A 136 -6.09 -1.29 1.72
CA ILE A 136 -6.73 -1.62 3.01
C ILE A 136 -6.26 -3.00 3.47
N ARG A 137 -6.25 -4.00 2.59
CA ARG A 137 -5.79 -5.37 2.90
C ARG A 137 -4.36 -5.37 3.45
N ILE A 138 -3.42 -4.79 2.71
CA ILE A 138 -2.01 -4.71 3.14
C ILE A 138 -1.90 -4.00 4.48
N ALA A 139 -2.59 -2.86 4.65
CA ALA A 139 -2.52 -2.08 5.88
C ALA A 139 -3.12 -2.82 7.10
N MET A 140 -4.22 -3.55 6.94
CA MET A 140 -4.85 -4.30 8.03
C MET A 140 -3.95 -5.46 8.48
N MET A 141 -3.38 -6.19 7.52
CA MET A 141 -2.43 -7.26 7.79
C MET A 141 -1.15 -6.73 8.46
N LEU A 142 -0.55 -5.65 7.93
CA LEU A 142 0.60 -4.99 8.57
C LEU A 142 0.28 -4.53 9.98
N LYS A 143 -0.88 -3.91 10.19
CA LYS A 143 -1.28 -3.41 11.51
C LYS A 143 -1.42 -4.52 12.54
N TRP A 144 -2.00 -5.65 12.16
CA TRP A 144 -2.09 -6.81 13.04
C TRP A 144 -0.71 -7.33 13.43
N ILE A 145 0.13 -7.55 12.41
CA ILE A 145 1.44 -8.18 12.56
C ILE A 145 2.44 -7.27 13.30
N GLN A 146 2.40 -5.96 13.06
CA GLN A 146 3.21 -4.95 13.77
C GLN A 146 2.64 -4.57 15.15
N GLY A 147 1.40 -4.98 15.44
CA GLY A 147 0.70 -4.67 16.67
C GLY A 147 0.95 -5.70 17.77
N PRO A 148 -0.10 -6.18 18.46
CA PRO A 148 0.04 -7.12 19.59
C PRO A 148 0.81 -8.41 19.26
N LEU A 149 0.78 -8.83 17.98
CA LEU A 149 1.43 -10.03 17.50
C LEU A 149 2.96 -9.93 17.52
N MET A 150 3.53 -8.76 17.24
CA MET A 150 4.96 -8.60 17.01
C MET A 150 5.82 -9.09 18.19
N LYS A 151 5.35 -8.87 19.42
CA LYS A 151 6.04 -9.27 20.66
C LYS A 151 6.07 -10.79 20.89
N LYS A 152 5.27 -11.56 20.14
CA LYS A 152 5.15 -13.03 20.26
C LYS A 152 6.01 -13.78 19.24
N LEU A 153 6.59 -13.07 18.27
CA LEU A 153 7.35 -13.64 17.16
C LEU A 153 8.85 -13.65 17.45
N SER A 154 9.62 -14.47 16.73
CA SER A 154 11.08 -14.46 16.78
C SER A 154 11.67 -13.12 16.33
N HIS A 155 12.87 -12.76 16.80
CA HIS A 155 13.56 -11.53 16.38
C HIS A 155 13.78 -11.46 14.87
N SER A 156 14.14 -12.59 14.25
CA SER A 156 14.32 -12.67 12.79
C SER A 156 13.05 -12.27 12.04
N LEU A 157 11.90 -12.78 12.47
CA LEU A 157 10.62 -12.47 11.85
C LEU A 157 10.19 -11.02 12.14
N GLN A 158 10.42 -10.53 13.36
CA GLN A 158 10.18 -9.13 13.72
C GLN A 158 10.96 -8.17 12.81
N ASP A 159 12.24 -8.42 12.56
CA ASP A 159 13.07 -7.61 11.68
C ASP A 159 12.52 -7.62 10.24
N HIS A 160 12.09 -8.78 9.75
CA HIS A 160 11.46 -8.90 8.44
C HIS A 160 10.16 -8.08 8.34
N ILE A 161 9.33 -8.10 9.39
CA ILE A 161 8.10 -7.31 9.50
C ILE A 161 8.40 -5.80 9.48
N VAL A 162 9.48 -5.36 10.13
CA VAL A 162 9.93 -3.96 10.10
C VAL A 162 10.34 -3.57 8.69
N VAL A 163 11.09 -4.43 7.99
CA VAL A 163 11.46 -4.20 6.58
C VAL A 163 10.21 -4.07 5.72
N LEU A 164 9.27 -5.03 5.79
CA LEU A 164 8.02 -4.98 5.03
C LEU A 164 7.24 -3.69 5.26
N GLY A 165 7.06 -3.27 6.52
CA GLY A 165 6.38 -2.03 6.85
C GLY A 165 7.11 -0.78 6.36
N THR A 166 8.45 -0.80 6.38
CA THR A 166 9.29 0.28 5.87
C THR A 166 9.15 0.41 4.35
N VAL A 167 9.31 -0.70 3.62
CA VAL A 167 9.14 -0.74 2.16
C VAL A 167 7.75 -0.27 1.76
N TYR A 168 6.71 -0.79 2.41
CA TYR A 168 5.34 -0.35 2.13
C TYR A 168 5.16 1.16 2.35
N GLY A 169 5.74 1.70 3.44
CA GLY A 169 5.74 3.12 3.74
C GLY A 169 6.49 3.98 2.71
N GLU A 170 7.62 3.50 2.20
CA GLU A 170 8.38 4.15 1.12
C GLU A 170 7.59 4.19 -0.19
N CYS A 171 6.98 3.06 -0.58
CA CYS A 171 6.11 2.99 -1.75
C CYS A 171 4.95 3.97 -1.66
N LYS A 172 4.34 4.12 -0.48
CA LYS A 172 3.23 5.09 -0.29
C LYS A 172 3.68 6.55 -0.34
N LYS A 173 4.97 6.85 -0.16
CA LYS A 173 5.54 8.20 -0.21
C LYS A 173 6.27 8.51 -1.52
N ASN A 174 6.32 7.57 -2.46
CA ASN A 174 7.16 7.65 -3.67
C ASN A 174 8.65 7.89 -3.35
N LEU A 175 9.14 7.35 -2.22
CA LEU A 175 10.53 7.46 -1.77
C LEU A 175 11.21 6.09 -1.85
N ILE A 176 11.10 5.43 -2.99
CA ILE A 176 11.44 4.01 -3.13
C ILE A 176 12.96 3.85 -3.14
N SER A 177 13.50 3.31 -2.05
CA SER A 177 14.89 2.92 -1.95
C SER A 177 15.11 1.56 -2.63
N ASN A 178 16.35 1.24 -3.02
CA ASN A 178 16.64 -0.13 -3.44
C ASN A 178 16.60 -1.03 -2.21
N VAL A 179 15.86 -2.14 -2.30
CA VAL A 179 15.69 -3.11 -1.22
C VAL A 179 16.15 -4.47 -1.72
N GLU A 180 17.06 -5.09 -0.98
CA GLU A 180 17.33 -6.52 -1.13
C GLU A 180 16.27 -7.29 -0.36
N TRP A 181 15.65 -8.28 -1.01
CA TRP A 181 14.63 -9.11 -0.41
C TRP A 181 15.30 -10.32 0.24
N PRO A 182 15.46 -10.35 1.58
CA PRO A 182 16.01 -11.54 2.23
C PRO A 182 15.08 -12.73 1.99
N GLU A 183 15.68 -13.93 1.90
CA GLU A 183 14.92 -15.16 1.80
C GLU A 183 14.00 -15.30 3.02
N LEU A 184 12.74 -15.62 2.75
CA LEU A 184 11.73 -15.72 3.80
C LEU A 184 11.83 -17.08 4.47
N ASN A 185 12.43 -17.14 5.65
CA ASN A 185 12.41 -18.34 6.48
C ASN A 185 11.61 -18.11 7.76
N VAL A 186 10.34 -18.53 7.73
CA VAL A 186 9.46 -18.51 8.92
C VAL A 186 9.59 -19.85 9.64
N SER A 187 10.07 -19.82 10.88
CA SER A 187 10.24 -21.02 11.70
C SER A 187 8.88 -21.70 11.98
N PRO A 188 8.85 -23.02 12.25
CA PRO A 188 7.62 -23.71 12.62
C PRO A 188 6.91 -23.08 13.83
N GLU A 189 7.66 -22.58 14.81
CA GLU A 189 7.13 -21.92 16.00
C GLU A 189 6.40 -20.62 15.63
N ASP A 190 7.03 -19.77 14.83
CA ASP A 190 6.42 -18.53 14.34
C ASP A 190 5.18 -18.81 13.49
N ARG A 191 5.19 -19.86 12.66
CA ARG A 191 4.02 -20.28 11.87
C ARG A 191 2.84 -20.65 12.77
N ASN A 192 3.09 -21.37 13.86
CA ASN A 192 2.03 -21.73 14.80
C ASN A 192 1.46 -20.49 15.49
N VAL A 193 2.31 -19.56 15.94
CA VAL A 193 1.87 -18.29 16.53
C VAL A 193 1.03 -17.48 15.54
N LEU A 194 1.46 -17.36 14.28
CA LEU A 194 0.72 -16.66 13.24
C LEU A 194 -0.67 -17.29 13.00
N ALA A 195 -0.75 -18.62 12.96
CA ALA A 195 -2.00 -19.35 12.75
C ALA A 195 -2.98 -19.17 13.93
N ASP A 196 -2.50 -19.24 15.17
CA ASP A 196 -3.32 -19.05 16.37
C ASP A 196 -3.87 -17.62 16.45
N GLU A 197 -3.03 -16.63 16.13
CA GLU A 197 -3.37 -15.22 16.20
C GLU A 197 -4.22 -14.77 15.00
N TYR A 198 -4.18 -15.49 13.88
CA TYR A 198 -5.05 -15.24 12.74
C TYR A 198 -6.53 -15.32 13.12
N ARG A 199 -6.94 -16.25 13.99
CA ARG A 199 -8.35 -16.33 14.42
C ARG A 199 -8.81 -15.06 15.13
N ILE A 200 -7.92 -14.42 15.90
CA ILE A 200 -8.22 -13.16 16.58
C ILE A 200 -8.36 -12.02 15.56
N PHE A 201 -7.45 -11.96 14.58
CA PHE A 201 -7.54 -11.04 13.46
C PHE A 201 -8.86 -11.21 12.70
N GLU A 202 -9.21 -12.44 12.33
CA GLU A 202 -10.42 -12.77 11.60
C GLU A 202 -11.68 -12.34 12.38
N ASN A 203 -11.74 -12.64 13.67
CA ASN A 203 -12.86 -12.24 14.52
C ASN A 203 -12.99 -10.71 14.59
N ALA A 204 -11.88 -9.98 14.81
CA ALA A 204 -11.91 -8.52 14.84
C ALA A 204 -12.35 -7.91 13.50
N MET A 205 -11.92 -8.50 12.38
CA MET A 205 -12.36 -8.10 11.03
C MET A 205 -13.84 -8.37 10.80
N ARG A 206 -14.36 -9.53 11.26
CA ARG A 206 -15.79 -9.87 11.17
C ARG A 206 -16.64 -8.94 12.03
N ASP A 207 -16.18 -8.60 13.24
CA ASP A 207 -16.87 -7.66 14.12
C ASP A 207 -16.92 -6.26 13.52
N ALA A 208 -15.79 -5.77 12.98
CA ALA A 208 -15.74 -4.49 12.26
C ALA A 208 -16.69 -4.47 11.05
N LEU A 209 -16.71 -5.56 10.27
CA LEU A 209 -17.63 -5.73 9.15
C LEU A 209 -19.11 -5.65 9.61
N ASN A 210 -19.44 -6.28 10.72
CA ASN A 210 -20.79 -6.25 11.28
C ASN A 210 -21.17 -4.84 11.77
N GLU A 211 -20.24 -4.08 12.36
CA GLU A 211 -20.51 -2.68 12.73
C GLU A 211 -20.84 -1.81 11.51
N PHE A 212 -20.08 -1.94 10.41
CA PHE A 212 -20.41 -1.23 9.18
C PHE A 212 -21.76 -1.67 8.58
N LYS A 213 -22.10 -2.96 8.63
CA LYS A 213 -23.42 -3.46 8.18
C LYS A 213 -24.56 -2.90 9.03
N THR A 214 -24.39 -2.85 10.35
CA THR A 214 -25.37 -2.26 11.26
C THR A 214 -25.56 -0.77 10.98
N ALA A 215 -24.46 -0.03 10.82
CA ALA A 215 -24.49 1.38 10.45
C ALA A 215 -25.21 1.60 9.10
N LEU A 216 -24.94 0.77 8.08
CA LEU A 216 -25.63 0.86 6.79
C LEU A 216 -27.14 0.56 6.90
N THR A 217 -27.51 -0.42 7.74
CA THR A 217 -28.91 -0.82 7.96
C THR A 217 -29.73 0.28 8.63
N ALA A 218 -29.08 1.16 9.42
CA ALA A 218 -29.71 2.35 9.99
C ALA A 218 -30.09 3.40 8.93
N LYS A 219 -29.71 3.20 7.66
CA LYS A 219 -29.98 4.08 6.51
C LYS A 219 -29.64 5.55 6.80
N PRO A 220 -28.37 5.84 7.17
CA PRO A 220 -27.95 7.21 7.43
C PRO A 220 -28.14 8.07 6.18
N ASP A 221 -28.49 9.34 6.40
CA ASP A 221 -28.64 10.32 5.33
C ASP A 221 -27.34 10.37 4.48
N PRO A 222 -27.40 10.11 3.16
CA PRO A 222 -26.23 10.07 2.29
C PRO A 222 -25.52 11.43 2.12
N THR A 223 -26.18 12.52 2.51
CA THR A 223 -25.66 13.90 2.44
C THR A 223 -25.06 14.36 3.77
N ASN A 224 -25.40 13.69 4.87
CA ASN A 224 -24.92 14.01 6.22
C ASN A 224 -23.67 13.19 6.54
N TYR A 225 -22.51 13.87 6.49
CA TYR A 225 -21.22 13.27 6.80
C TYR A 225 -21.15 12.68 8.21
N GLU A 226 -21.64 13.41 9.21
CA GLU A 226 -21.61 12.98 10.61
C GLU A 226 -22.36 11.65 10.76
N ALA A 227 -23.52 11.51 10.13
CA ALA A 227 -24.29 10.28 10.12
C ALA A 227 -23.58 9.13 9.37
N GLN A 228 -22.93 9.42 8.23
CA GLN A 228 -22.18 8.41 7.46
C GLN A 228 -20.94 7.90 8.20
N PHE A 229 -20.28 8.76 8.98
CA PHE A 229 -19.05 8.45 9.70
C PHE A 229 -19.27 8.16 11.20
N GLN A 230 -20.51 8.06 11.68
CA GLN A 230 -20.80 7.84 13.09
C GLN A 230 -20.07 6.61 13.65
N VAL A 231 -20.03 5.50 12.90
CA VAL A 231 -19.29 4.29 13.28
C VAL A 231 -17.79 4.56 13.53
N VAL A 232 -17.19 5.48 12.79
CA VAL A 232 -15.77 5.87 12.95
C VAL A 232 -15.61 6.73 14.21
N PHE A 233 -16.53 7.65 14.48
CA PHE A 233 -16.54 8.44 15.71
C PHE A 233 -16.70 7.54 16.94
N ASP A 234 -17.65 6.62 16.92
CA ASP A 234 -17.89 5.69 18.02
C ASP A 234 -16.65 4.84 18.30
N SER A 235 -15.95 4.37 17.26
CA SER A 235 -14.67 3.67 17.41
C SER A 235 -13.57 4.54 18.00
N LEU A 236 -13.45 5.81 17.58
CA LEU A 236 -12.47 6.73 18.14
C LEU A 236 -12.73 7.02 19.63
N ASP A 237 -13.98 7.16 20.03
CA ASP A 237 -14.36 7.37 21.43
C ASP A 237 -14.07 6.14 22.29
N ARG A 238 -14.33 4.93 21.76
CA ARG A 238 -13.94 3.68 22.42
C ARG A 238 -12.42 3.56 22.58
N LEU A 239 -11.65 3.92 21.55
CA LEU A 239 -10.18 3.93 21.65
C LEU A 239 -9.69 4.95 22.68
N ALA A 240 -10.30 6.13 22.74
CA ALA A 240 -9.98 7.15 23.75
C ALA A 240 -10.23 6.62 25.17
N LYS A 241 -11.34 5.92 25.39
CA LYS A 241 -11.64 5.27 26.68
C LYS A 241 -10.61 4.19 27.01
N MET A 242 -10.28 3.31 26.06
CA MET A 242 -9.29 2.26 26.27
C MET A 242 -7.87 2.81 26.57
N ASP A 243 -7.51 3.97 26.04
CA ASP A 243 -6.25 4.67 26.38
C ASP A 243 -6.22 5.05 27.87
N THR A 244 -7.31 5.63 28.37
CA THR A 244 -7.41 5.99 29.80
C THR A 244 -7.39 4.76 30.73
N GLU A 245 -7.81 3.60 30.23
CA GLU A 245 -7.79 2.33 30.97
C GLU A 245 -6.49 1.53 30.79
N GLY A 246 -5.54 2.00 29.96
CA GLY A 246 -4.30 1.27 29.67
C GLY A 246 -4.49 0.01 28.81
N LYS A 247 -5.60 -0.08 28.06
CA LYS A 247 -6.00 -1.26 27.27
C LYS A 247 -5.80 -1.10 25.76
N LEU A 248 -5.08 -0.07 25.30
CA LEU A 248 -4.88 0.17 23.87
C LEU A 248 -4.14 -0.96 23.15
N ASP A 249 -3.33 -1.77 23.82
CA ASP A 249 -2.60 -2.87 23.18
C ASP A 249 -3.36 -4.21 23.28
N SER A 250 -4.65 -4.18 23.64
CA SER A 250 -5.49 -5.37 23.71
C SER A 250 -6.05 -5.76 22.33
N CYS A 251 -6.41 -7.04 22.18
CA CYS A 251 -7.16 -7.52 21.02
C CYS A 251 -8.51 -6.81 20.86
N GLU A 252 -9.13 -6.38 21.96
CA GLU A 252 -10.42 -5.66 21.96
C GLU A 252 -10.31 -4.31 21.23
N SER A 253 -9.19 -3.60 21.40
CA SER A 253 -8.93 -2.33 20.71
C SER A 253 -8.70 -2.50 19.20
N PHE A 254 -8.32 -3.71 18.76
CA PHE A 254 -7.87 -3.94 17.40
C PHE A 254 -9.01 -3.78 16.38
N LYS A 255 -10.23 -4.20 16.73
CA LYS A 255 -11.45 -3.96 15.93
C LYS A 255 -11.67 -2.47 15.65
N ASP A 256 -11.60 -1.62 16.67
CA ASP A 256 -11.81 -0.18 16.51
C ASP A 256 -10.68 0.46 15.69
N ARG A 257 -9.44 -0.05 15.84
CA ARG A 257 -8.32 0.34 14.98
C ARG A 257 -8.55 -0.05 13.52
N ILE A 258 -9.14 -1.22 13.24
CA ILE A 258 -9.51 -1.65 11.88
C ILE A 258 -10.51 -0.68 11.27
N ILE A 259 -11.58 -0.35 12.01
CA ILE A 259 -12.65 0.56 11.55
C ILE A 259 -12.05 1.91 11.16
N VAL A 260 -11.32 2.54 12.08
CA VAL A 260 -10.76 3.89 11.88
C VAL A 260 -9.71 3.89 10.78
N SER A 261 -8.81 2.90 10.76
CA SER A 261 -7.72 2.85 9.78
C SER A 261 -8.24 2.58 8.37
N SER A 262 -9.18 1.64 8.21
CA SER A 262 -9.77 1.33 6.90
C SER A 262 -10.54 2.53 6.35
N ALA A 263 -11.29 3.21 7.22
CA ALA A 263 -11.98 4.44 6.86
C ALA A 263 -11.00 5.52 6.39
N LEU A 264 -9.95 5.80 7.17
CA LEU A 264 -8.90 6.77 6.83
C LEU A 264 -8.22 6.45 5.50
N ILE A 265 -7.80 5.20 5.28
CA ILE A 265 -7.17 4.79 4.02
C ILE A 265 -8.09 5.06 2.84
N TYR A 266 -9.37 4.72 2.95
CA TYR A 266 -10.35 4.95 1.87
C TYR A 266 -10.59 6.43 1.60
N ILE A 267 -10.89 7.23 2.62
CA ILE A 267 -11.23 8.65 2.43
C ILE A 267 -10.02 9.50 2.03
N GLN A 268 -8.80 9.07 2.36
CA GLN A 268 -7.57 9.76 1.95
C GLN A 268 -7.16 9.42 0.51
N ASP A 269 -7.59 8.28 -0.04
CA ASP A 269 -7.23 7.85 -1.39
C ASP A 269 -7.83 8.77 -2.47
N ASP A 270 -7.10 8.98 -3.57
CA ASP A 270 -7.51 9.84 -4.68
C ASP A 270 -8.72 9.32 -5.44
N TYR A 271 -9.09 8.05 -5.24
CA TYR A 271 -10.37 7.49 -5.69
C TYR A 271 -11.58 8.25 -5.12
N VAL A 272 -11.46 8.76 -3.88
CA VAL A 272 -12.53 9.53 -3.24
C VAL A 272 -12.38 11.02 -3.55
N VAL A 273 -13.40 11.59 -4.19
CA VAL A 273 -13.50 13.03 -4.44
C VAL A 273 -13.75 13.77 -3.12
N LYS A 274 -12.88 14.73 -2.79
CA LYS A 274 -12.85 15.43 -1.51
C LYS A 274 -13.39 16.86 -1.64
N ASN A 275 -14.49 17.15 -0.95
CA ASN A 275 -14.96 18.52 -0.72
C ASN A 275 -14.39 19.07 0.60
N ASP A 276 -14.65 20.34 0.91
CA ASP A 276 -14.07 20.98 2.10
C ASP A 276 -14.49 20.32 3.43
N LYS A 277 -15.76 19.89 3.53
CA LYS A 277 -16.25 19.18 4.72
C LYS A 277 -15.53 17.84 4.91
N LEU A 278 -15.34 17.07 3.84
CA LEU A 278 -14.58 15.82 3.90
C LEU A 278 -13.13 16.06 4.33
N ARG A 279 -12.49 17.12 3.79
CA ARG A 279 -11.11 17.47 4.15
C ARG A 279 -10.96 17.78 5.65
N GLN A 280 -11.91 18.52 6.23
CA GLN A 280 -11.93 18.80 7.67
C GLN A 280 -12.09 17.53 8.50
N LEU A 281 -12.98 16.62 8.08
CA LEU A 281 -13.16 15.33 8.75
C LEU A 281 -11.94 14.43 8.66
N ILE A 282 -11.26 14.40 7.50
CA ILE A 282 -9.99 13.70 7.34
C ILE A 282 -8.96 14.24 8.34
N GLN A 283 -8.81 15.56 8.45
CA GLN A 283 -7.88 16.17 9.40
C GLN A 283 -8.22 15.81 10.86
N LEU A 284 -9.50 15.82 11.22
CA LEU A 284 -9.97 15.42 12.54
C LEU A 284 -9.64 13.94 12.83
N PHE A 285 -10.02 13.03 11.94
CA PHE A 285 -9.75 11.60 12.10
C PHE A 285 -8.26 11.31 12.16
N VAL A 286 -7.43 11.95 11.34
CA VAL A 286 -5.97 11.80 11.41
C VAL A 286 -5.45 12.26 12.76
N SER A 287 -5.89 13.42 13.24
CA SER A 287 -5.43 13.99 14.52
C SER A 287 -5.79 13.08 15.70
N MET A 288 -7.01 12.55 15.72
CA MET A 288 -7.46 11.63 16.76
C MET A 288 -6.76 10.26 16.64
N TYR A 289 -6.66 9.71 15.44
CA TYR A 289 -6.06 8.41 15.20
C TYR A 289 -4.55 8.39 15.53
N ILE A 290 -3.80 9.46 15.26
CA ILE A 290 -2.38 9.55 15.63
C ILE A 290 -2.16 9.37 17.13
N LYS A 291 -3.11 9.82 17.97
CA LYS A 291 -3.02 9.68 19.42
C LYS A 291 -3.19 8.22 19.87
N TYR A 292 -4.02 7.45 19.16
CA TYR A 292 -4.41 6.09 19.53
C TYR A 292 -3.77 5.00 18.66
N ARG A 293 -2.93 5.39 17.69
CA ARG A 293 -2.13 4.43 16.91
C ARG A 293 -1.10 3.75 17.80
N ASP A 294 -0.69 2.55 17.41
CA ASP A 294 0.34 1.77 18.09
C ASP A 294 1.54 2.68 18.44
N LYS A 295 1.82 2.84 19.73
CA LYS A 295 3.00 3.58 20.18
C LYS A 295 4.18 2.77 19.69
N ARG A 296 4.92 3.28 18.70
CA ARG A 296 6.15 2.65 18.23
C ARG A 296 7.01 2.45 19.47
N SER A 297 7.24 1.19 19.85
CA SER A 297 8.30 0.84 20.78
C SER A 297 9.57 1.39 20.16
N THR A 298 10.05 2.51 20.70
CA THR A 298 11.37 3.02 20.36
C THR A 298 12.32 1.87 20.71
N PRO A 299 13.16 1.38 19.80
CA PRO A 299 14.16 0.40 20.19
C PRO A 299 14.92 1.01 21.36
N ALA A 300 15.07 0.24 22.45
CA ALA A 300 15.94 0.62 23.54
C ALA A 300 17.27 1.05 22.91
N LYS A 301 17.71 2.28 23.21
CA LYS A 301 19.00 2.76 22.71
C LYS A 301 20.08 1.73 23.07
N PRO A 302 21.03 1.46 22.17
CA PRO A 302 22.20 0.65 22.49
C PRO A 302 22.94 1.22 23.70
#